data_AF-A0A7C6G757-F1
#
_entry.id   AF-A0A7C6G757-F1
#
_cell.length_a   1.000
_cell.length_b   1.000
_cell.length_c   1.000
_cell.angle_alpha   90.00
_cell.angle_beta   90.00
_cell.angle_gamma   90.00
#
_symmetry.space_group_name_H-M   'P 1'
#
loop_
_entity.id
_entity.type
_entity.pdbx_description
1 polymer ?
#
loop_
_entity_poly.entity_id
_entity_poly.type
_entity_poly.pdbx_seq_one_letter_code
_entity_poly.pdbx_strand_id
1 'polypeptide(L)'
;MRRTIITFSFFICVLFTAVGQVDNPFTTVPAVNGKVIFEQFIPAGQHLTADQKYRLLQEWAKKTFAANPLLAGIRYDEKARTVTVSNRLELQHPEKLIMSYRFDATITNAGCMLVVRDIAYQAARKDAASFFPKVYTAELTITDQAMSQPGTDGEWRKEIRNETLQTLNRLLADLASIF
;
A
#
# COMPACT_ATOMS: atom_id res chain seq x y z
N MET A 1 55.81 -0.93 -2.06
CA MET A 1 54.76 -0.32 -2.91
C MET A 1 53.41 -0.78 -2.40
N ARG A 2 52.70 0.06 -1.61
CA ARG A 2 51.39 -0.28 -1.04
C ARG A 2 50.30 0.20 -2.01
N ARG A 3 49.46 -0.72 -2.49
CA ARG A 3 48.31 -0.43 -3.35
C ARG A 3 47.11 -0.12 -2.47
N THR A 4 46.66 1.13 -2.45
CA THR A 4 45.38 1.53 -1.87
C THR A 4 44.28 1.30 -2.92
N ILE A 5 43.38 0.36 -2.64
CA ILE A 5 42.15 0.17 -3.41
C ILE A 5 41.10 1.10 -2.81
N ILE A 6 40.70 2.13 -3.57
CA ILE A 6 39.60 3.03 -3.21
C ILE A 6 38.34 2.45 -3.83
N THR A 7 37.47 1.87 -3.01
CA THR A 7 36.15 1.38 -3.44
C THR A 7 35.20 2.57 -3.48
N PHE A 8 34.89 3.07 -4.67
CA PHE A 8 33.93 4.14 -4.88
C PHE A 8 32.51 3.54 -4.84
N SER A 9 31.84 3.65 -3.69
CA SER A 9 30.46 3.19 -3.54
C SER A 9 29.52 4.23 -4.18
N PHE A 10 29.02 3.93 -5.38
CA PHE A 10 28.00 4.75 -6.06
C PHE A 10 26.68 4.64 -5.31
N PHE A 11 26.39 5.60 -4.44
CA PHE A 11 25.04 5.82 -3.92
C PHE A 11 24.28 6.65 -4.96
N ILE A 12 23.52 5.97 -5.83
CA ILE A 12 22.69 6.64 -6.83
C ILE A 12 21.45 7.18 -6.10
N CYS A 13 21.49 8.46 -5.70
CA CYS A 13 20.28 9.21 -5.39
C CYS A 13 19.59 9.59 -6.70
N VAL A 14 18.58 8.83 -7.11
CA VAL A 14 17.71 9.27 -8.21
C VAL A 14 16.72 10.29 -7.64
N LEU A 15 16.93 11.56 -7.97
CA LEU A 15 15.95 12.61 -7.77
C LEU A 15 14.99 12.61 -8.96
N PHE A 16 13.79 12.05 -8.79
CA PHE A 16 12.70 12.26 -9.73
C PHE A 16 11.89 13.48 -9.31
N THR A 17 11.97 14.55 -10.10
CA THR A 17 10.92 15.58 -10.14
C THR A 17 10.04 15.29 -11.34
N ALA A 18 8.98 14.50 -11.14
CA ALA A 18 7.90 14.34 -12.10
C ALA A 18 6.67 15.08 -11.58
N VAL A 19 6.45 16.29 -12.10
CA VAL A 19 5.17 16.98 -12.00
C VAL A 19 4.44 16.67 -13.31
N GLY A 20 3.38 15.87 -13.24
CA GLY A 20 2.49 15.59 -14.37
C GLY A 20 2.56 14.13 -14.86
N GLN A 21 1.40 13.47 -14.83
CA GLN A 21 1.14 12.03 -15.00
C GLN A 21 1.62 11.17 -13.83
N VAL A 22 0.66 10.74 -13.00
CA VAL A 22 0.87 9.64 -12.04
C VAL A 22 0.98 8.37 -12.88
N ASP A 23 2.19 8.07 -13.36
CA ASP A 23 2.52 6.69 -13.70
C ASP A 23 2.21 5.86 -12.46
N ASN A 24 1.33 4.85 -12.55
CA ASN A 24 0.97 3.94 -11.47
C ASN A 24 2.26 3.42 -10.78
N PRO A 25 2.68 3.97 -9.62
CA PRO A 25 4.04 3.68 -9.14
C PRO A 25 4.17 2.26 -8.62
N PHE A 26 3.08 1.65 -8.17
CA PHE A 26 3.06 0.25 -7.81
C PHE A 26 2.83 -0.60 -9.06
N THR A 27 3.93 -1.04 -9.68
CA THR A 27 3.96 -1.98 -10.82
C THR A 27 4.44 -3.38 -10.42
N THR A 28 5.10 -3.49 -9.27
CA THR A 28 5.64 -4.74 -8.71
C THR A 28 5.20 -4.93 -7.28
N VAL A 29 5.33 -6.16 -6.76
CA VAL A 29 4.98 -6.49 -5.37
C VAL A 29 6.27 -6.64 -4.57
N PRO A 30 6.70 -5.60 -3.83
CA PRO A 30 7.90 -5.65 -3.01
C PRO A 30 7.72 -6.62 -1.84
N ALA A 31 8.76 -7.38 -1.53
CA ALA A 31 8.83 -8.22 -0.34
C ALA A 31 10.14 -7.93 0.42
N VAL A 32 10.02 -7.33 1.61
CA VAL A 32 11.15 -6.99 2.49
C VAL A 32 11.07 -7.86 3.73
N ASN A 33 12.14 -8.61 4.03
CA ASN A 33 12.18 -9.55 5.17
C ASN A 33 10.99 -10.53 5.19
N GLY A 34 10.55 -10.99 4.02
CA GLY A 34 9.42 -11.90 3.90
C GLY A 34 8.06 -11.27 4.20
N LYS A 35 7.94 -9.94 4.15
CA LYS A 35 6.67 -9.20 4.27
C LYS A 35 6.44 -8.32 3.05
N VAL A 36 5.20 -8.31 2.57
CA VAL A 36 4.77 -7.42 1.48
C VAL A 36 4.48 -6.05 2.07
N ILE A 37 5.27 -5.05 1.67
CA ILE A 37 5.16 -3.66 2.15
C ILE A 37 5.31 -2.73 0.96
N PHE A 38 4.26 -1.99 0.64
CA PHE A 38 4.31 -0.94 -0.38
C PHE A 38 4.59 0.39 0.29
N GLU A 39 5.57 1.13 -0.22
CA GLU A 39 5.96 2.43 0.31
C GLU A 39 6.00 3.45 -0.81
N GLN A 40 5.43 4.63 -0.58
CA GLN A 40 5.51 5.72 -1.54
C GLN A 40 5.52 7.07 -0.83
N PHE A 41 6.47 7.92 -1.23
CA PHE A 41 6.50 9.30 -0.82
C PHE A 41 5.66 10.17 -1.77
N ILE A 42 4.84 11.05 -1.19
CA ILE A 42 3.97 11.99 -1.87
C ILE A 42 4.49 13.40 -1.54
N PRO A 43 5.11 14.11 -2.50
CA PRO A 43 5.50 15.50 -2.30
C PRO A 43 4.26 16.35 -2.00
N ALA A 44 4.35 17.22 -0.99
CA ALA A 44 3.28 18.19 -0.70
C ALA A 44 3.83 19.60 -0.85
N GLY A 45 3.00 20.52 -1.34
CA GLY A 45 3.41 21.91 -1.51
C GLY A 45 4.00 22.53 -0.24
N GLN A 46 4.96 23.44 -0.41
CA GLN A 46 5.57 24.18 0.71
C GLN A 46 4.65 25.25 1.31
N HIS A 47 3.48 25.49 0.70
CA HIS A 47 2.51 26.49 1.14
C HIS A 47 1.72 26.07 2.40
N LEU A 48 1.75 24.79 2.78
CA LEU A 48 1.09 24.27 3.98
C LEU A 48 2.11 23.88 5.06
N THR A 49 1.79 24.22 6.31
CA THR A 49 2.52 23.70 7.47
C THR A 49 2.27 22.20 7.67
N ALA A 50 3.12 21.53 8.43
CA ALA A 50 2.93 20.11 8.76
C ALA A 50 1.58 19.86 9.47
N ASP A 51 1.13 20.79 10.32
CA ASP A 51 -0.13 20.65 11.03
C ASP A 51 -1.34 20.84 10.10
N GLN A 52 -1.25 21.75 9.12
CA GLN A 52 -2.30 21.91 8.09
C GLN A 52 -2.39 20.66 7.22
N LYS A 53 -1.26 20.11 6.76
CA LYS A 53 -1.20 18.85 6.02
C LYS A 53 -1.79 17.69 6.82
N TYR A 54 -1.52 17.65 8.13
CA TYR A 54 -2.06 16.61 8.99
C TYR A 54 -3.58 16.72 9.15
N ARG A 55 -4.13 17.92 9.28
CA ARG A 55 -5.60 18.11 9.30
C ARG A 55 -6.27 17.64 8.01
N LEU A 56 -5.69 17.97 6.85
CA LEU A 56 -6.18 17.48 5.55
C LEU A 56 -6.18 15.94 5.51
N LEU A 57 -5.10 15.33 5.99
CA LEU A 57 -5.01 13.87 6.08
C LEU A 57 -6.08 13.26 7.00
N GLN A 58 -6.35 13.89 8.16
CA GLN A 58 -7.38 13.43 9.09
C GLN A 58 -8.78 13.50 8.46
N GLU A 59 -9.09 14.62 7.81
CA GLU A 59 -10.36 14.85 7.12
C GLU A 59 -10.56 13.89 5.96
N TRP A 60 -9.53 13.71 5.12
CA TRP A 60 -9.54 12.75 4.03
C TRP A 60 -9.79 11.33 4.55
N ALA A 61 -9.05 10.86 5.55
CA ALA A 61 -9.22 9.51 6.07
C ALA A 61 -10.63 9.28 6.61
N LYS A 62 -11.18 10.27 7.34
CA LYS A 62 -12.55 10.19 7.85
C LYS A 62 -13.57 10.16 6.70
N LYS A 63 -13.47 11.06 5.72
CA LYS A 63 -14.40 11.16 4.60
C LYS A 63 -14.38 9.92 3.71
N THR A 64 -13.19 9.39 3.43
CA THR A 64 -12.98 8.26 2.51
C THR A 64 -13.41 6.94 3.11
N PHE A 65 -13.12 6.69 4.40
CA PHE A 65 -13.28 5.36 4.98
C PHE A 65 -14.42 5.21 5.97
N ALA A 66 -14.92 6.28 6.60
CA ALA A 66 -15.92 6.15 7.68
C ALA A 66 -17.28 5.58 7.19
N ALA A 67 -17.60 5.71 5.91
CA ALA A 67 -18.81 5.14 5.32
C ALA A 67 -18.63 3.68 4.87
N ASN A 68 -17.41 3.12 4.92
CA ASN A 68 -17.18 1.75 4.51
C ASN A 68 -17.65 0.78 5.63
N PRO A 69 -18.67 -0.06 5.38
CA PRO A 69 -19.17 -1.01 6.38
C PRO A 69 -18.15 -2.09 6.77
N LEU A 70 -17.10 -2.30 5.97
CA LEU A 70 -16.05 -3.27 6.24
C LEU A 70 -14.80 -2.66 6.91
N LEU A 71 -14.84 -1.36 7.24
CA LEU A 71 -13.75 -0.68 7.95
C LEU A 71 -13.47 -1.36 9.30
N ALA A 72 -12.22 -1.73 9.56
CA ALA A 72 -11.81 -2.27 10.85
C ALA A 72 -11.40 -1.19 11.86
N GLY A 73 -10.86 -0.06 11.39
CA GLY A 73 -10.62 1.10 12.25
C GLY A 73 -9.71 2.16 11.65
N ILE A 74 -9.76 3.36 12.23
CA ILE A 74 -8.87 4.49 11.95
C ILE A 74 -8.25 4.93 13.28
N ARG A 75 -6.93 5.09 13.32
CA ARG A 75 -6.18 5.59 14.48
C ARG A 75 -5.44 6.86 14.09
N TYR A 76 -5.58 7.89 14.92
CA TYR A 76 -4.90 9.17 14.76
C TYR A 76 -3.78 9.27 15.80
N ASP A 77 -2.56 9.58 15.34
CA ASP A 77 -1.41 9.86 16.20
C ASP A 77 -0.93 11.29 15.94
N GLU A 78 -1.34 12.22 16.80
CA GLU A 78 -1.04 13.64 16.63
C GLU A 78 0.45 13.95 16.78
N LYS A 79 1.14 13.23 17.68
CA LYS A 79 2.56 13.43 17.95
C LYS A 79 3.42 13.02 16.76
N ALA A 80 3.09 11.87 16.15
CA ALA A 80 3.75 11.39 14.95
C ALA A 80 3.17 11.98 13.65
N ARG A 81 2.08 12.75 13.73
CA ARG A 81 1.26 13.20 12.59
C ARG A 81 0.97 12.06 11.61
N THR A 82 0.53 10.94 12.18
CA THR A 82 0.25 9.70 11.45
C THR A 82 -1.25 9.40 11.51
N VAL A 83 -1.79 8.89 10.41
CA VAL A 83 -3.10 8.24 10.37
C VAL A 83 -2.88 6.79 9.96
N THR A 84 -3.28 5.86 10.82
CA THR A 84 -3.29 4.43 10.51
C THR A 84 -4.73 4.01 10.18
N VAL A 85 -4.95 3.40 9.01
CA VAL A 85 -6.25 2.86 8.62
C VAL A 85 -6.12 1.37 8.40
N SER A 86 -6.99 0.58 9.04
CA SER A 86 -7.16 -0.85 8.77
C SER A 86 -8.46 -1.04 8.01
N ASN A 87 -8.38 -1.28 6.71
CA ASN A 87 -9.52 -1.29 5.81
C ASN A 87 -9.76 -2.68 5.21
N ARG A 88 -11.00 -2.91 4.76
CA ARG A 88 -11.37 -4.06 3.93
C ARG A 88 -12.25 -3.61 2.79
N LEU A 89 -12.12 -4.25 1.64
CA LEU A 89 -12.98 -3.99 0.48
C LEU A 89 -13.17 -5.27 -0.32
N GLU A 90 -14.26 -5.34 -1.05
CA GLU A 90 -14.48 -6.39 -2.05
C GLU A 90 -13.69 -6.05 -3.31
N LEU A 91 -12.89 -7.01 -3.79
CA LEU A 91 -12.21 -6.88 -5.07
C LEU A 91 -13.23 -7.05 -6.21
N GLN A 92 -13.04 -6.26 -7.27
CA GLN A 92 -13.86 -6.40 -8.49
C GLN A 92 -13.47 -7.69 -9.22
N HIS A 93 -12.17 -7.96 -9.30
CA HIS A 93 -11.64 -9.20 -9.85
C HIS A 93 -10.56 -9.82 -8.93
N PRO A 94 -10.47 -11.16 -8.86
CA PRO A 94 -11.56 -12.08 -9.14
C PRO A 94 -12.74 -11.81 -8.19
N GLU A 95 -13.97 -11.98 -8.67
CA GLU A 95 -15.17 -11.73 -7.87
C GLU A 95 -15.16 -12.53 -6.56
N LYS A 96 -15.84 -11.99 -5.54
CA LYS A 96 -16.07 -12.66 -4.24
C LYS A 96 -14.82 -12.81 -3.38
N LEU A 97 -13.84 -11.93 -3.51
CA LEU A 97 -12.76 -11.80 -2.53
C LEU A 97 -12.88 -10.49 -1.75
N ILE A 98 -12.66 -10.58 -0.44
CA ILE A 98 -12.43 -9.43 0.42
C ILE A 98 -10.91 -9.29 0.59
N MET A 99 -10.37 -8.15 0.18
CA MET A 99 -9.01 -7.73 0.49
C MET A 99 -9.02 -6.94 1.80
N SER A 100 -8.24 -7.38 2.77
CA SER A 100 -7.89 -6.59 3.96
C SER A 100 -6.50 -6.01 3.82
N TYR A 101 -6.31 -4.78 4.25
CA TYR A 101 -5.00 -4.12 4.28
C TYR A 101 -4.95 -3.07 5.37
N ARG A 102 -3.74 -2.76 5.83
CA ARG A 102 -3.47 -1.63 6.72
C ARG A 102 -2.54 -0.65 6.02
N PHE A 103 -2.76 0.63 6.22
CA PHE A 103 -1.77 1.62 5.83
C PHE A 103 -1.53 2.66 6.92
N ASP A 104 -0.31 3.19 6.95
CA ASP A 104 0.02 4.43 7.63
C ASP A 104 0.27 5.53 6.60
N ALA A 105 -0.33 6.69 6.82
CA ALA A 105 0.02 7.93 6.14
C ALA A 105 0.62 8.88 7.17
N THR A 106 1.87 9.29 6.96
CA THR A 106 2.65 10.08 7.92
C THR A 106 3.10 11.39 7.31
N ILE A 107 2.76 12.51 7.96
CA ILE A 107 3.21 13.84 7.51
C ILE A 107 4.65 14.08 7.94
N THR A 108 5.48 14.37 6.93
CA THR A 108 6.87 14.83 7.05
C THR A 108 6.96 16.30 6.66
N ASN A 109 8.14 16.91 6.82
CA ASN A 109 8.35 18.31 6.41
C ASN A 109 8.16 18.51 4.89
N ALA A 110 8.54 17.51 4.08
CA ALA A 110 8.52 17.61 2.63
C ALA A 110 7.23 17.08 1.97
N GLY A 111 6.39 16.36 2.70
CA GLY A 111 5.28 15.62 2.09
C GLY A 111 4.65 14.59 3.02
N CYS A 112 3.98 13.61 2.42
CA CYS A 112 3.38 12.48 3.13
C CYS A 112 4.07 11.17 2.73
N MET A 113 4.42 10.34 3.72
CA MET A 113 4.87 8.97 3.48
C MET A 113 3.68 8.02 3.63
N LEU A 114 3.36 7.26 2.59
CA LEU A 114 2.38 6.18 2.60
C LEU A 114 3.10 4.84 2.74
N VAL A 115 2.68 4.02 3.72
CA VAL A 115 3.17 2.65 3.92
C VAL A 115 1.98 1.71 4.02
N VAL A 116 1.79 0.82 3.06
CA VAL A 116 0.74 -0.21 3.04
C VAL A 116 1.32 -1.58 3.38
N ARG A 117 0.67 -2.29 4.29
CA ARG A 117 1.10 -3.59 4.84
C ARG A 117 -0.09 -4.42 5.33
N ASP A 118 0.20 -5.58 5.91
CA ASP A 118 -0.81 -6.50 6.47
C ASP A 118 -1.90 -6.87 5.44
N ILE A 119 -1.49 -7.10 4.18
CA ILE A 119 -2.40 -7.40 3.08
C ILE A 119 -2.77 -8.89 3.10
N ALA A 120 -4.07 -9.18 3.06
CA ALA A 120 -4.59 -10.54 2.98
C ALA A 120 -5.93 -10.59 2.22
N TYR A 121 -6.27 -11.78 1.74
CA TYR A 121 -7.46 -12.06 0.93
C TYR A 121 -8.26 -13.19 1.56
N GLN A 122 -9.58 -13.08 1.51
CA GLN A 122 -10.48 -14.14 1.96
C GLN A 122 -11.71 -14.19 1.06
N ALA A 123 -12.34 -15.35 0.93
CA ALA A 123 -13.61 -15.45 0.23
C ALA A 123 -14.69 -14.60 0.93
N ALA A 124 -15.47 -13.86 0.14
CA ALA A 124 -16.56 -13.01 0.62
C ALA A 124 -17.72 -13.84 1.21
N ARG A 125 -17.91 -15.07 0.73
CA ARG A 125 -18.86 -16.03 1.31
C ARG A 125 -18.12 -17.06 2.15
N LYS A 126 -18.65 -17.37 3.33
CA LYS A 126 -18.24 -18.56 4.08
C LYS A 126 -18.60 -19.78 3.26
N ASP A 127 -17.61 -20.61 2.96
CA ASP A 127 -17.88 -21.95 2.48
C ASP A 127 -18.63 -22.70 3.58
N ALA A 128 -19.78 -23.30 3.28
CA ALA A 128 -20.64 -23.94 4.29
C ALA A 128 -19.92 -25.08 5.04
N ALA A 129 -18.80 -25.57 4.49
CA ALA A 129 -17.99 -26.65 5.04
C ALA A 129 -16.89 -26.21 6.03
N SER A 130 -16.59 -24.91 6.18
CA SER A 130 -15.50 -24.44 7.06
C SER A 130 -15.95 -23.37 8.07
N PHE A 131 -15.71 -23.64 9.35
CA PHE A 131 -15.97 -22.69 10.45
C PHE A 131 -15.12 -21.42 10.35
N PHE A 132 -13.92 -21.53 9.77
CA PHE A 132 -13.01 -20.41 9.55
C PHE A 132 -12.85 -20.14 8.05
N PRO A 133 -13.06 -18.90 7.58
CA PRO A 133 -12.79 -18.55 6.20
C PRO A 133 -11.29 -18.74 5.92
N LYS A 134 -10.96 -19.35 4.78
CA LYS A 134 -9.57 -19.48 4.35
C LYS A 134 -8.99 -18.10 4.03
N VAL A 135 -7.88 -17.77 4.66
CA VAL A 135 -7.15 -16.50 4.48
C VAL A 135 -5.88 -16.77 3.69
N TYR A 136 -5.64 -15.96 2.66
CA TYR A 136 -4.45 -15.98 1.82
C TYR A 136 -3.66 -14.69 2.06
N THR A 137 -2.41 -14.79 2.51
CA THR A 137 -1.58 -13.60 2.73
C THR A 137 -0.96 -13.12 1.42
N ALA A 138 -0.66 -11.82 1.30
CA ALA A 138 -0.03 -11.27 0.11
C ALA A 138 1.30 -11.96 -0.24
N GLU A 139 2.10 -12.30 0.78
CA GLU A 139 3.39 -12.98 0.63
C GLU A 139 3.27 -14.29 -0.16
N LEU A 140 2.19 -15.05 0.08
CA LEU A 140 1.93 -16.35 -0.51
C LEU A 140 1.04 -16.30 -1.75
N THR A 141 0.57 -15.11 -2.14
CA THR A 141 -0.44 -14.95 -3.20
C THR A 141 0.06 -14.10 -4.36
N ILE A 142 0.63 -12.91 -4.09
CA ILE A 142 0.87 -11.89 -5.13
C ILE A 142 2.35 -11.59 -5.39
N THR A 143 3.27 -12.16 -4.59
CA THR A 143 4.72 -12.00 -4.81
C THR A 143 5.17 -12.74 -6.07
N ASP A 144 6.29 -12.32 -6.68
CA ASP A 144 6.88 -13.03 -7.82
C ASP A 144 7.18 -14.50 -7.49
N GLN A 145 7.62 -14.76 -6.25
CA GLN A 145 7.82 -16.11 -5.75
C GLN A 145 6.51 -16.91 -5.73
N ALA A 146 5.42 -16.34 -5.23
CA ALA A 146 4.11 -16.98 -5.25
C ALA A 146 3.60 -17.23 -6.67
N MET A 147 3.86 -16.32 -7.61
CA MET A 147 3.50 -16.48 -9.03
C MET A 147 4.27 -17.60 -9.73
N SER A 148 5.51 -17.87 -9.29
CA SER A 148 6.37 -18.91 -9.88
C SER A 148 6.03 -20.34 -9.46
N GLN A 149 5.11 -20.53 -8.50
CA GLN A 149 4.75 -21.87 -8.01
C GLN A 149 3.96 -22.65 -9.06
N PRO A 150 4.32 -23.93 -9.33
CA PRO A 150 3.56 -24.79 -10.24
C PRO A 150 2.15 -25.04 -9.69
N GLY A 151 1.11 -24.91 -10.53
CA GLY A 151 -0.27 -25.20 -10.15
C GLY A 151 -1.31 -24.54 -11.04
N THR A 152 -2.58 -24.87 -10.83
CA THR A 152 -3.73 -24.35 -11.60
C THR A 152 -4.15 -22.93 -11.20
N ASP A 153 -3.64 -22.41 -10.08
CA ASP A 153 -4.09 -21.14 -9.51
C ASP A 153 -3.36 -19.91 -10.08
N GLY A 154 -2.50 -20.09 -11.09
CA GLY A 154 -1.63 -19.03 -11.61
C GLY A 154 -2.39 -17.81 -12.12
N GLU A 155 -3.45 -18.00 -12.91
CA GLU A 155 -4.28 -16.89 -13.41
C GLU A 155 -5.05 -16.20 -12.27
N TRP A 156 -5.58 -16.94 -11.30
CA TRP A 156 -6.26 -16.38 -10.14
C TRP A 156 -5.34 -15.47 -9.31
N ARG A 157 -4.09 -15.90 -9.07
CA ARG A 157 -3.07 -15.08 -8.38
C ARG A 157 -2.71 -13.83 -9.17
N LYS A 158 -2.63 -13.94 -10.50
CA LYS A 158 -2.35 -12.82 -11.41
C LYS A 158 -3.44 -11.76 -11.36
N GLU A 159 -4.71 -12.17 -11.37
CA GLU A 159 -5.85 -11.26 -11.24
C GLU A 159 -5.82 -10.54 -9.89
N ILE A 160 -5.63 -11.28 -8.78
CA ILE A 160 -5.52 -10.67 -7.44
C ILE A 160 -4.37 -9.65 -7.39
N ARG A 161 -3.20 -9.99 -7.96
CA ARG A 161 -2.05 -9.09 -8.01
C ARG A 161 -2.41 -7.81 -8.75
N ASN A 162 -2.98 -7.91 -9.94
CA ASN A 162 -3.33 -6.75 -10.76
C ASN A 162 -4.34 -5.83 -10.04
N GLU A 163 -5.38 -6.42 -9.45
CA GLU A 163 -6.43 -5.69 -8.74
C GLU A 163 -5.94 -5.09 -7.43
N THR A 164 -5.01 -5.77 -6.75
CA THR A 164 -4.31 -5.20 -5.58
C THR A 164 -3.51 -3.97 -5.99
N LEU A 165 -2.69 -4.06 -7.05
CA LEU A 165 -1.88 -2.94 -7.52
C LEU A 165 -2.79 -1.77 -7.97
N GLN A 166 -3.86 -2.04 -8.71
CA GLN A 166 -4.81 -1.01 -9.11
C GLN A 166 -5.48 -0.33 -7.92
N THR A 167 -5.88 -1.11 -6.91
CA THR A 167 -6.48 -0.61 -5.67
C THR A 167 -5.51 0.31 -4.91
N LEU A 168 -4.25 -0.11 -4.76
CA LEU A 168 -3.24 0.68 -4.04
C LEU A 168 -2.80 1.93 -4.82
N ASN A 169 -2.75 1.86 -6.14
CA ASN A 169 -2.50 3.05 -6.97
C ASN A 169 -3.65 4.06 -6.89
N ARG A 170 -4.91 3.59 -6.84
CA ARG A 170 -6.07 4.47 -6.59
C ARG A 170 -6.01 5.12 -5.21
N LEU A 171 -5.72 4.35 -4.17
CA LEU A 171 -5.52 4.85 -2.81
C LEU A 171 -4.45 5.96 -2.79
N LEU A 172 -3.34 5.72 -3.47
CA LEU A 172 -2.25 6.68 -3.56
C LEU A 172 -2.67 7.96 -4.31
N ALA A 173 -3.34 7.83 -5.45
CA ALA A 173 -3.82 8.97 -6.22
C ALA A 173 -4.83 9.82 -5.42
N ASP A 174 -5.77 9.15 -4.75
CA ASP A 174 -6.76 9.81 -3.88
C ASP A 174 -6.07 10.55 -2.72
N LEU A 175 -5.05 9.95 -2.10
CA LEU A 175 -4.26 10.59 -1.05
C LEU A 175 -3.39 11.73 -1.59
N ALA A 176 -2.81 11.60 -2.78
CA ALA A 176 -2.00 12.65 -3.38
C ALA A 176 -2.83 13.90 -3.72
N SER A 177 -4.13 13.72 -4.03
CA SER A 177 -5.01 14.82 -4.43
C SER A 177 -5.32 15.84 -3.33
N ILE A 178 -4.98 15.56 -2.07
CA ILE A 178 -5.24 16.46 -0.93
C ILE A 178 -4.06 17.38 -0.59
N PHE A 179 -2.92 17.27 -1.28
CA PHE A 179 -1.68 18.02 -1.01
C PHE A 179 -1.27 18.92 -2.17
#